data_AF-A0AAW4ZZG5-F1
#
_entry.id   AF-A0AAW4ZZG5-F1
#
_cell.length_a   1.000
_cell.length_b   1.000
_cell.length_c   1.000
_cell.angle_alpha   90.00
_cell.angle_beta   90.00
_cell.angle_gamma   90.00
#
_symmetry.space_group_name_H-M   'P 1'
#
loop_
_entity.id
_entity.type
_entity.pdbx_description
1 polymer ?
#
loop_
_entity_poly.entity_id
_entity_poly.type
_entity_poly.pdbx_seq_one_letter_code
_entity_poly.pdbx_strand_id
1 'polypeptide(L)'
;MTRSDIEIKLKPFTESITDSSISTLSAIRLHLPLLIDMRNIGVSVPLIIEISGCSYSVSTFYSKFSQLRKNSNINISKQVDRIGNQTVNQDDNILVKSKTPSIENTSNANVLNIVPDIEEWKLAFSRTISVKIPDNLIKKLAVGFSDININLDNWDVYANTYGIKDKKRLLYVFSSRRLHTLKGN
;
A
#
# COMPACT_ATOMS: atom_id res chain seq x y z
N MET A 1 -9.79 -15.57 24.19
CA MET A 1 -8.58 -15.86 23.38
C MET A 1 -7.40 -15.85 24.33
N THR A 2 -6.56 -16.88 24.32
CA THR A 2 -5.40 -16.96 25.21
C THR A 2 -4.21 -16.18 24.62
N ARG A 3 -3.22 -15.85 25.45
CA ARG A 3 -1.99 -15.17 24.99
C ARG A 3 -1.26 -16.00 23.93
N SER A 4 -1.15 -17.31 24.11
CA SER A 4 -0.51 -18.20 23.14
C SER A 4 -1.22 -18.22 21.78
N ASP A 5 -2.56 -18.13 21.75
CA ASP A 5 -3.31 -18.02 20.49
C ASP A 5 -2.96 -16.73 19.74
N ILE A 6 -2.74 -15.63 20.47
CA ILE A 6 -2.39 -14.32 19.92
C ILE A 6 -0.98 -14.36 19.34
N GLU A 7 -0.03 -14.97 20.05
CA GLU A 7 1.34 -15.17 19.60
C GLU A 7 1.41 -16.02 18.33
N ILE A 8 0.67 -17.13 18.27
CA ILE A 8 0.58 -17.97 17.07
C ILE A 8 0.05 -17.19 15.88
N LYS A 9 -1.01 -16.38 16.07
CA LYS A 9 -1.58 -15.57 14.98
C LYS A 9 -0.66 -14.43 14.55
N LEU A 10 0.06 -13.80 15.48
CA LEU A 10 0.98 -12.70 15.18
C LEU A 10 2.33 -13.17 14.62
N LYS A 11 2.62 -14.47 14.66
CA LYS A 11 3.90 -15.03 14.24
C LYS A 11 4.44 -14.49 12.90
N PRO A 12 3.64 -14.37 11.81
CA PRO A 12 4.14 -13.81 10.54
C PRO A 12 4.62 -12.37 10.66
N PHE A 13 3.95 -11.56 11.47
CA PHE A 13 4.33 -10.17 11.74
C PHE A 13 5.56 -10.11 12.65
N THR A 14 5.61 -10.94 13.71
CA THR A 14 6.75 -11.01 14.62
C THR A 14 8.04 -11.43 13.87
N GLU A 15 7.97 -12.46 13.04
CA GLU A 15 9.11 -12.93 12.23
C GLU A 15 9.63 -11.80 11.32
N SER A 16 8.73 -11.05 10.70
CA SER A 16 9.10 -9.92 9.85
C SER A 16 9.76 -8.75 10.61
N ILE A 17 9.47 -8.62 11.90
CA ILE A 17 10.13 -7.63 12.78
C ILE A 17 11.48 -8.15 13.26
N THR A 18 11.57 -9.41 13.68
CA THR A 18 12.80 -9.99 14.24
C THR A 18 13.87 -10.22 13.18
N ASP A 19 13.47 -10.66 11.98
CA ASP A 19 14.40 -10.93 10.88
C ASP A 19 15.11 -9.66 10.40
N SER A 20 14.62 -8.47 10.78
CA SER A 20 15.20 -7.15 10.48
C SER A 20 15.47 -6.90 8.98
N SER A 21 14.98 -7.78 8.11
CA SER A 21 15.14 -7.73 6.66
C SER A 21 14.34 -6.59 6.03
N ILE A 22 13.31 -6.14 6.73
CA ILE A 22 12.45 -5.01 6.35
C ILE A 22 12.28 -4.04 7.51
N SER A 23 11.99 -2.78 7.19
CA SER A 23 11.70 -1.79 8.23
C SER A 23 10.41 -2.14 8.98
N THR A 24 10.30 -1.69 10.24
CA THR A 24 9.08 -1.84 11.05
C THR A 24 7.83 -1.33 10.33
N LEU A 25 7.92 -0.20 9.62
CA LEU A 25 6.81 0.32 8.83
C LEU A 25 6.43 -0.60 7.67
N SER A 26 7.42 -1.17 6.99
CA SER A 26 7.21 -2.15 5.91
C SER A 26 6.54 -3.41 6.44
N ALA A 27 6.95 -3.91 7.62
CA ALA A 27 6.31 -5.04 8.27
C ALA A 27 4.84 -4.75 8.63
N ILE A 28 4.55 -3.57 9.18
CA ILE A 28 3.16 -3.16 9.48
C ILE A 28 2.31 -3.09 8.21
N ARG A 29 2.90 -2.64 7.09
CA ARG A 29 2.20 -2.55 5.81
C ARG A 29 1.94 -3.93 5.20
N LEU A 30 2.93 -4.81 5.22
CA LEU A 30 2.83 -6.17 4.69
C LEU A 30 1.77 -6.97 5.44
N HIS A 31 1.75 -6.85 6.77
CA HIS A 31 0.85 -7.59 7.64
C HIS A 31 -0.37 -6.76 8.07
N LEU A 32 -0.72 -5.71 7.33
CA LEU A 32 -1.84 -4.82 7.67
C LEU A 32 -3.18 -5.56 7.81
N PRO A 33 -3.57 -6.50 6.91
CA PRO A 33 -4.82 -7.26 7.08
C PRO A 33 -4.84 -8.06 8.37
N LEU A 34 -3.75 -8.78 8.67
CA LEU A 34 -3.58 -9.54 9.91
C LEU A 34 -3.75 -8.64 11.14
N LEU A 35 -3.08 -7.48 11.15
CA LEU A 35 -3.17 -6.53 12.25
C LEU A 35 -4.58 -5.95 12.41
N ILE A 36 -5.33 -5.74 11.32
CA ILE A 36 -6.74 -5.34 11.36
C ILE A 36 -7.59 -6.46 11.99
N ASP A 37 -7.38 -7.70 11.58
CA ASP A 37 -8.12 -8.85 12.13
C ASP A 37 -7.86 -9.02 13.63
N MET A 38 -6.60 -8.89 14.06
CA MET A 38 -6.24 -8.92 15.48
C MET A 38 -6.94 -7.81 16.27
N ARG A 39 -7.08 -6.61 15.70
CA ARG A 39 -7.84 -5.51 16.32
C ARG A 39 -9.34 -5.80 16.36
N ASN A 40 -9.90 -6.41 15.31
CA ASN A 40 -11.32 -6.70 15.23
C ASN A 40 -11.75 -7.78 16.25
N ILE A 41 -10.88 -8.74 16.55
CA ILE A 41 -11.13 -9.76 17.60
C ILE A 41 -10.79 -9.26 19.01
N GLY A 42 -10.48 -7.97 19.18
CA GLY A 42 -10.32 -7.33 20.49
C GLY A 42 -8.90 -7.31 21.05
N VAL A 43 -7.87 -7.69 20.30
CA VAL A 43 -6.48 -7.59 20.77
C VAL A 43 -6.04 -6.13 20.80
N SER A 44 -5.45 -5.71 21.92
CA SER A 44 -5.00 -4.34 22.11
C SER A 44 -3.66 -4.08 21.39
N VAL A 45 -3.44 -2.86 20.91
CA VAL A 45 -2.16 -2.46 20.27
C VAL A 45 -0.96 -2.61 21.20
N PRO A 46 -1.03 -2.22 22.49
CA PRO A 46 0.08 -2.45 23.41
C PRO A 46 0.49 -3.93 23.45
N LEU A 47 -0.47 -4.85 23.49
CA LEU A 47 -0.19 -6.29 23.50
C LEU A 47 0.40 -6.78 22.16
N ILE A 48 -0.07 -6.25 21.03
CA ILE A 48 0.53 -6.55 19.71
C ILE A 48 2.00 -6.11 19.67
N ILE A 49 2.30 -4.91 20.17
CA ILE A 49 3.66 -4.36 20.20
C ILE A 49 4.55 -5.18 21.13
N GLU A 50 4.05 -5.51 22.31
CA GLU A 50 4.74 -6.35 23.30
C GLU A 50 5.12 -7.72 22.69
N ILE A 51 4.16 -8.41 22.07
CA ILE A 51 4.37 -9.74 21.49
C ILE A 51 5.28 -9.70 20.26
N SER A 52 5.15 -8.67 19.41
CA SER A 52 5.92 -8.57 18.16
C SER A 52 7.34 -8.07 18.34
N GLY A 53 7.70 -7.54 19.52
CA GLY A 53 8.99 -6.87 19.73
C GLY A 53 9.15 -5.60 18.88
N CYS A 54 8.03 -4.98 18.47
CA CYS A 54 8.03 -3.82 17.60
C CYS A 54 8.72 -2.63 18.30
N SER A 55 9.69 -2.01 17.62
CA SER A 55 10.49 -0.89 18.15
C SER A 55 9.72 0.45 18.23
N TYR A 56 8.52 0.50 17.66
CA TYR A 56 7.69 1.71 17.70
C TYR A 56 7.01 1.87 19.05
N SER A 57 6.95 3.14 19.49
CA SER A 57 6.06 3.51 20.58
C SER A 57 4.60 3.21 20.20
N VAL A 58 3.75 3.01 21.21
CA VAL A 58 2.31 2.76 21.02
C VAL A 58 1.67 3.85 20.16
N SER A 59 1.99 5.12 20.39
CA SER A 59 1.43 6.25 19.61
C SER A 59 1.90 6.25 18.16
N THR A 60 3.19 5.99 17.92
CA THR A 60 3.75 5.88 16.56
C THR A 60 3.09 4.73 15.80
N PHE A 61 2.97 3.56 16.43
CA PHE A 61 2.31 2.41 15.83
C PHE A 61 0.86 2.73 15.48
N TYR A 62 0.10 3.31 16.40
CA TYR A 62 -1.29 3.72 16.16
C TYR A 62 -1.43 4.67 14.98
N SER A 63 -0.58 5.69 14.90
CA SER A 63 -0.59 6.67 13.81
C SER A 63 -0.34 5.97 12.47
N LYS A 64 0.73 5.17 12.37
CA LYS A 64 1.08 4.45 11.12
C LYS A 64 0.03 3.42 10.73
N PHE A 65 -0.44 2.61 11.68
CA PHE A 65 -1.50 1.64 11.46
C PHE A 65 -2.80 2.30 10.99
N SER A 66 -3.21 3.42 11.62
CA SER A 66 -4.41 4.13 11.23
C SER A 66 -4.29 4.78 9.84
N GLN A 67 -3.12 5.32 9.49
CA GLN A 67 -2.86 5.89 8.16
C GLN A 67 -2.97 4.80 7.09
N LEU A 68 -2.31 3.65 7.32
CA LEU A 68 -2.34 2.52 6.41
C LEU A 68 -3.76 1.94 6.25
N ARG A 69 -4.51 1.79 7.35
CA ARG A 69 -5.90 1.31 7.34
C ARG A 69 -6.86 2.25 6.59
N LYS A 70 -6.67 3.57 6.70
CA LYS A 70 -7.47 4.54 5.94
C LYS A 70 -7.18 4.41 4.44
N ASN A 71 -5.91 4.28 4.08
CA ASN A 71 -5.50 4.14 2.68
C ASN A 71 -6.02 2.82 2.06
N SER A 72 -6.09 1.72 2.83
CA SER A 72 -6.66 0.46 2.34
C SER A 72 -8.18 0.53 2.10
N ASN A 73 -8.93 1.24 2.95
CA ASN A 73 -10.38 1.39 2.78
C ASN A 73 -10.75 2.34 1.63
N ILE A 74 -9.96 3.39 1.39
CA ILE A 74 -10.15 4.33 0.27
C ILE A 74 -10.01 3.61 -1.08
N ASN A 75 -9.15 2.58 -1.16
CA ASN A 75 -8.97 1.80 -2.38
C ASN A 75 -10.15 0.87 -2.70
N ILE A 76 -10.94 0.47 -1.69
CA ILE A 76 -12.15 -0.36 -1.91
C ILE A 76 -13.33 0.51 -2.37
N SER A 77 -13.53 1.68 -1.76
CA SER A 77 -14.63 2.59 -2.17
C SER A 77 -14.46 3.17 -3.58
N LYS A 78 -13.23 3.38 -4.04
CA LYS A 78 -12.96 3.87 -5.41
C LYS A 78 -13.08 2.80 -6.49
N GLN A 79 -13.18 1.52 -6.12
CA GLN A 79 -13.42 0.42 -7.06
C GLN A 79 -14.92 0.24 -7.36
N VAL A 80 -15.81 0.68 -6.45
CA VAL A 80 -17.28 0.56 -6.61
C VAL A 80 -17.85 1.65 -7.53
N ASP A 81 -17.25 2.84 -7.59
CA ASP A 81 -17.73 3.93 -8.47
C ASP A 81 -17.27 3.82 -9.94
N ARG A 82 -16.52 2.77 -10.31
CA ARG A 82 -16.03 2.56 -11.68
C ARG A 82 -16.80 1.50 -12.49
N ILE A 83 -17.83 0.87 -11.90
CA ILE A 83 -18.69 -0.11 -12.59
C ILE A 83 -20.14 0.39 -12.47
N GLY A 84 -20.57 1.29 -13.36
CA GLY A 84 -21.96 1.71 -13.34
C GLY A 84 -22.28 2.97 -14.13
N ASN A 85 -21.79 3.09 -15.36
CA ASN A 85 -22.42 3.90 -16.40
C ASN A 85 -22.07 3.32 -17.77
N GLN A 86 -22.72 2.22 -18.11
CA GLN A 86 -22.99 1.85 -19.50
C GLN A 86 -24.41 1.29 -19.57
N THR A 87 -25.29 2.09 -20.14
CA THR A 87 -26.67 1.77 -20.50
C THR A 87 -26.68 0.76 -21.64
N VAL A 88 -27.36 -0.39 -21.49
CA VAL A 88 -28.16 -1.07 -22.53
C VAL A 88 -29.29 -1.85 -21.84
N ASN A 89 -30.45 -1.82 -22.49
CA ASN A 89 -31.78 -2.29 -22.11
C ASN A 89 -31.99 -3.81 -21.95
N GLN A 90 -33.05 -4.12 -21.20
CA GLN A 90 -34.05 -5.20 -21.33
C GLN A 90 -33.75 -6.64 -20.85
N ASP A 91 -34.62 -7.06 -19.92
CA ASP A 91 -35.30 -8.36 -19.74
C ASP A 91 -34.48 -9.65 -19.88
N ASP A 92 -34.23 -10.37 -18.78
CA ASP A 92 -35.18 -11.34 -18.21
C ASP A 92 -34.52 -12.10 -17.04
N ASN A 93 -35.38 -12.72 -16.22
CA ASN A 93 -35.07 -13.57 -15.06
C ASN A 93 -33.87 -14.53 -15.23
N ILE A 94 -33.12 -14.80 -14.15
CA ILE A 94 -32.91 -16.16 -13.59
C ILE A 94 -32.07 -16.12 -12.30
N LEU A 95 -32.70 -16.64 -11.26
CA LEU A 95 -32.23 -17.13 -9.97
C LEU A 95 -31.21 -18.29 -10.11
N VAL A 96 -29.98 -18.19 -9.57
CA VAL A 96 -29.24 -19.39 -9.07
C VAL A 96 -28.30 -19.04 -7.91
N LYS A 97 -28.41 -19.86 -6.85
CA LYS A 97 -27.63 -19.93 -5.62
C LYS A 97 -26.16 -20.35 -5.81
N SER A 98 -25.35 -19.95 -4.81
CA SER A 98 -24.22 -20.68 -4.18
C SER A 98 -22.98 -21.01 -5.01
N LYS A 99 -21.78 -20.68 -4.49
CA LYS A 99 -20.87 -21.60 -3.77
C LYS A 99 -19.52 -20.92 -3.51
N THR A 100 -19.05 -20.92 -2.27
CA THR A 100 -17.64 -20.72 -1.89
C THR A 100 -16.74 -21.77 -2.54
N PRO A 101 -15.44 -21.47 -2.72
CA PRO A 101 -14.44 -22.47 -2.38
C PRO A 101 -13.31 -21.93 -1.50
N SER A 102 -12.83 -22.85 -0.67
CA SER A 102 -11.75 -22.74 0.30
C SER A 102 -10.46 -23.27 -0.32
N ILE A 103 -9.34 -22.58 -0.03
CA ILE A 103 -7.97 -23.04 0.24
C ILE A 103 -7.28 -23.99 -0.78
N GLU A 104 -6.10 -23.59 -1.28
CA GLU A 104 -4.85 -24.34 -1.08
C GLU A 104 -3.59 -23.55 -1.43
N ASN A 105 -2.57 -23.77 -0.60
CA ASN A 105 -1.27 -23.11 -0.58
C ASN A 105 -0.44 -23.39 -1.83
N THR A 106 0.35 -22.41 -2.25
CA THR A 106 1.69 -22.71 -2.78
C THR A 106 2.68 -21.69 -2.24
N SER A 107 3.51 -22.20 -1.34
CA SER A 107 4.78 -21.64 -0.91
C SER A 107 5.56 -21.13 -2.12
N ASN A 108 5.90 -19.85 -2.12
CA ASN A 108 7.08 -19.36 -2.83
C ASN A 108 7.60 -18.14 -2.08
N ALA A 109 8.64 -18.38 -1.29
CA ALA A 109 9.57 -17.36 -0.87
C ALA A 109 10.12 -16.69 -2.13
N ASN A 110 9.63 -15.49 -2.42
CA ASN A 110 10.30 -14.59 -3.34
C ASN A 110 10.43 -13.25 -2.64
N VAL A 111 11.68 -12.87 -2.40
CA VAL A 111 12.10 -11.50 -2.17
C VAL A 111 11.38 -10.64 -3.19
N LEU A 112 10.31 -9.94 -2.79
CA LEU A 112 9.72 -8.89 -3.60
C LEU A 112 10.72 -7.73 -3.57
N ASN A 113 11.74 -7.85 -4.41
CA ASN A 113 12.17 -6.74 -5.22
C ASN A 113 10.87 -6.14 -5.76
N ILE A 114 10.38 -5.06 -5.14
CA ILE A 114 9.32 -4.24 -5.71
C ILE A 114 10.00 -3.59 -6.92
N VAL A 115 10.11 -4.34 -8.00
CA VAL A 115 10.39 -3.81 -9.31
C VAL A 115 9.19 -2.91 -9.57
N PRO A 116 9.37 -1.58 -9.60
CA PRO A 116 8.28 -0.71 -9.91
C PRO A 116 7.72 -1.16 -11.26
N ASP A 117 6.41 -1.37 -11.35
CA ASP A 117 5.79 -1.67 -12.63
C ASP A 117 6.05 -0.48 -13.56
N ILE A 118 6.99 -0.67 -14.48
CA ILE A 118 7.51 0.38 -15.35
C ILE A 118 6.39 0.85 -16.27
N GLU A 119 5.51 -0.04 -16.71
CA GLU A 119 4.41 0.28 -17.61
C GLU A 119 3.34 1.11 -16.90
N GLU A 120 3.02 0.78 -15.64
CA GLU A 120 2.09 1.60 -14.85
C GLU A 120 2.66 2.99 -14.53
N TRP A 121 3.94 3.10 -14.18
CA TRP A 121 4.59 4.40 -13.95
C TRP A 121 4.73 5.22 -15.24
N LYS A 122 4.96 4.56 -16.36
CA LYS A 122 4.98 5.19 -17.69
C LYS A 122 3.62 5.76 -18.04
N LEU A 123 2.56 5.03 -17.76
CA LEU A 123 1.19 5.49 -17.93
C LEU A 123 0.85 6.65 -16.97
N ALA A 124 1.28 6.57 -15.71
CA ALA A 124 1.07 7.63 -14.74
C ALA A 124 1.80 8.92 -15.15
N PHE A 125 3.06 8.82 -15.57
CA PHE A 125 3.80 9.99 -16.05
C PHE A 125 3.23 10.55 -17.35
N SER A 126 2.76 9.72 -18.28
CA SER A 126 2.20 10.20 -19.56
C SER A 126 0.87 10.96 -19.39
N ARG A 127 0.08 10.63 -18.35
CA ARG A 127 -1.12 11.39 -17.98
C ARG A 127 -0.80 12.81 -17.51
N THR A 128 0.37 13.00 -16.89
CA THR A 128 0.78 14.29 -16.33
C THR A 128 1.72 15.07 -17.25
N ILE A 129 2.53 14.37 -18.06
CA ILE A 129 3.63 14.92 -18.85
C ILE A 129 3.47 14.42 -20.28
N SER A 130 3.21 15.34 -21.21
CA SER A 130 2.99 15.01 -22.62
C SER A 130 4.25 14.53 -23.35
N VAL A 131 5.43 14.69 -22.76
CA VAL A 131 6.72 14.31 -23.36
C VAL A 131 7.11 12.90 -22.94
N LYS A 132 7.47 12.06 -23.91
CA LYS A 132 7.95 10.70 -23.66
C LYS A 132 9.19 10.70 -22.76
N ILE A 133 9.10 9.96 -21.65
CA ILE A 133 10.21 9.75 -20.72
C ILE A 133 10.87 8.41 -21.08
N PRO A 134 12.22 8.35 -21.22
CA PRO A 134 12.93 7.09 -21.43
C PRO A 134 12.71 6.08 -20.29
N ASP A 135 12.52 4.81 -20.61
CA ASP A 135 12.18 3.76 -19.62
C ASP A 135 13.25 3.61 -18.51
N ASN A 136 14.53 3.81 -18.85
CA ASN A 136 15.63 3.81 -17.88
C ASN A 136 15.51 4.94 -16.83
N LEU A 137 14.90 6.07 -17.21
CA LEU A 137 14.65 7.20 -16.34
C LEU A 137 13.37 6.98 -15.52
N ILE A 138 12.33 6.37 -16.10
CA ILE A 138 11.09 6.00 -15.39
C ILE A 138 11.41 5.11 -14.20
N LYS A 139 12.26 4.09 -14.37
CA LYS A 139 12.68 3.21 -13.27
C LYS A 139 13.36 3.99 -12.14
N LYS A 140 14.28 4.90 -12.46
CA LYS A 140 14.97 5.74 -11.46
C LYS A 140 13.99 6.66 -10.72
N LEU A 141 13.04 7.25 -11.45
CA LEU A 141 12.02 8.13 -10.89
C LEU A 141 11.10 7.36 -9.95
N ALA A 142 10.56 6.22 -10.39
CA ALA A 142 9.66 5.39 -9.60
C ALA A 142 10.28 4.94 -8.28
N VAL A 143 11.53 4.47 -8.30
CA VAL A 143 12.27 4.12 -7.08
C VAL A 143 12.45 5.34 -6.18
N GLY A 144 12.98 6.45 -6.71
CA GLY A 144 13.26 7.61 -5.86
C GLY A 144 12.01 8.33 -5.34
N PHE A 145 10.86 8.22 -6.03
CA PHE A 145 9.57 8.67 -5.50
C PHE A 145 9.06 7.71 -4.42
N SER A 146 9.25 6.40 -4.59
CA SER A 146 8.91 5.42 -3.55
C SER A 146 9.70 5.68 -2.26
N ASP A 147 10.97 6.12 -2.35
CA ASP A 147 11.79 6.50 -1.20
C ASP A 147 11.20 7.64 -0.36
N ILE A 148 10.39 8.52 -0.97
CA ILE A 148 9.69 9.61 -0.29
C ILE A 148 8.19 9.34 -0.12
N ASN A 149 7.80 8.06 -0.15
CA ASN A 149 6.43 7.58 0.03
C ASN A 149 5.45 8.06 -1.06
N ILE A 150 5.95 8.29 -2.27
CA ILE A 150 5.15 8.58 -3.46
C ILE A 150 5.04 7.33 -4.32
N ASN A 151 3.81 6.89 -4.58
CA ASN A 151 3.46 5.71 -5.37
C ASN A 151 2.42 6.09 -6.45
N LEU A 152 2.00 5.12 -7.26
CA LEU A 152 1.01 5.35 -8.32
C LEU A 152 -0.32 5.90 -7.78
N ASP A 153 -0.72 5.50 -6.56
CA ASP A 153 -1.99 5.92 -5.95
C ASP A 153 -2.01 7.40 -5.55
N ASN A 154 -0.85 7.97 -5.20
CA ASN A 154 -0.73 9.35 -4.74
C ASN A 154 0.09 10.25 -5.68
N TRP A 155 0.58 9.69 -6.80
CA TRP A 155 1.34 10.39 -7.83
C TRP A 155 0.59 11.63 -8.32
N ASP A 156 -0.68 11.50 -8.69
CA ASP A 156 -1.46 12.61 -9.24
C ASP A 156 -1.61 13.76 -8.23
N VAL A 157 -1.82 13.42 -6.95
CA VAL A 157 -1.91 14.42 -5.87
C VAL A 157 -0.57 15.12 -5.68
N TYR A 158 0.51 14.36 -5.64
CA TYR A 158 1.86 14.90 -5.52
C TYR A 158 2.24 15.79 -6.71
N ALA A 159 1.99 15.31 -7.93
CA ALA A 159 2.24 16.03 -9.17
C ALA A 159 1.47 17.35 -9.21
N ASN A 160 0.19 17.35 -8.83
CA ASN A 160 -0.60 18.57 -8.75
C ASN A 160 -0.08 19.53 -7.67
N THR A 161 0.25 19.01 -6.48
CA THR A 161 0.75 19.82 -5.35
C THR A 161 2.04 20.57 -5.71
N TYR A 162 2.94 19.93 -6.47
CA TYR A 162 4.22 20.51 -6.86
C TYR A 162 4.25 21.08 -8.29
N GLY A 163 3.10 21.12 -8.96
CA GLY A 163 2.93 21.66 -10.30
C GLY A 163 3.75 20.93 -11.36
N ILE A 164 3.94 19.61 -11.23
CA ILE A 164 4.68 18.80 -12.19
C ILE A 164 3.82 18.65 -13.45
N LYS A 165 4.09 19.45 -14.48
CA LYS A 165 3.38 19.40 -15.78
C LYS A 165 4.30 19.10 -16.97
N ASP A 166 5.61 19.07 -16.72
CA ASP A 166 6.61 18.81 -17.74
C ASP A 166 7.80 18.03 -17.17
N LYS A 167 8.64 17.52 -18.08
CA LYS A 167 9.83 16.73 -17.74
C LYS A 167 10.86 17.52 -16.93
N LYS A 168 11.00 18.83 -17.17
CA LYS A 168 11.98 19.68 -16.46
C LYS A 168 11.59 19.83 -15.00
N ARG A 169 10.32 20.09 -14.73
CA ARG A 169 9.76 20.21 -13.38
C ARG A 169 9.78 18.87 -12.65
N LEU A 170 9.48 17.76 -13.32
CA LEU A 170 9.62 16.41 -12.78
C LEU A 170 11.04 16.16 -12.26
N LEU A 171 12.04 16.42 -13.10
CA LEU A 171 13.45 16.19 -12.74
C LEU A 171 13.93 17.13 -11.63
N TYR A 172 13.45 18.38 -11.63
CA TYR A 172 13.73 19.33 -10.55
C TYR A 172 13.17 18.85 -9.20
N VAL A 173 11.90 18.46 -9.16
CA VAL A 173 11.25 17.94 -7.95
C VAL A 173 11.90 16.63 -7.50
N PHE A 174 12.23 15.76 -8.45
CA PHE A 174 12.95 14.52 -8.16
C PHE A 174 14.34 14.77 -7.56
N SER A 175 15.08 15.76 -8.08
CA SER A 175 16.41 16.12 -7.55
C SER A 175 16.30 16.74 -6.14
N SER A 176 15.21 17.46 -5.89
CA SER A 176 14.93 18.13 -4.60
C SER A 176 14.09 17.28 -3.65
N ARG A 177 13.82 16.02 -3.98
CA ARG A 177 12.81 15.15 -3.31
C ARG A 177 12.99 15.02 -1.79
N ARG A 178 14.23 15.10 -1.28
CA ARG A 178 14.52 15.06 0.16
C ARG A 178 13.91 16.24 0.94
N LEU A 179 13.59 17.35 0.27
CA LEU A 179 12.92 18.52 0.86
C LEU A 179 11.39 18.40 0.81
N HIS A 180 10.87 17.46 0.01
CA HIS A 180 9.45 17.28 -0.26
C HIS A 180 8.84 16.12 0.52
N THR A 181 9.56 15.58 1.52
CA THR A 181 8.98 14.66 2.51
C THR A 181 7.73 15.33 3.05
N LEU A 182 6.55 14.74 2.78
CA LEU A 182 5.28 15.17 3.34
C LEU A 182 5.44 15.26 4.85
N LYS A 183 5.64 16.47 5.37
CA LYS A 183 5.62 16.74 6.81
C LYS A 183 4.25 16.29 7.28
N GLY A 184 4.22 15.21 8.06
CA GLY A 184 3.03 14.82 8.77
C GLY A 184 2.71 15.90 9.78
N ASN A 185 1.72 16.73 9.47
CA ASN A 185 0.89 17.34 10.50
C ASN A 185 -0.08 16.28 11.02
#